data_AF-A0A924S6W0-F1
#
_entry.id   AF-A0A924S6W0-F1
#
_cell.length_a   1.000
_cell.length_b   1.000
_cell.length_c   1.000
_cell.angle_alpha   90.00
_cell.angle_beta   90.00
_cell.angle_gamma   90.00
#
_symmetry.space_group_name_H-M   'P 1'
#
loop_
_entity.id
_entity.type
_entity.pdbx_description
1 polymer ?
#
loop_
_entity_poly.entity_id
_entity_poly.type
_entity_poly.pdbx_seq_one_letter_code
_entity_poly.pdbx_strand_id
1 'polypeptide(L)'
;MNDETGKIVRLGVLFCGAALGLAACASPFTPPPADPSSPVAAAANAAAKGSGHAKKPSFSDIPAIPTDVRTPVQFKKAVGAEKAAADQLKRDTAPSTWTLSETDAYAAKARSVAKVPASDIPTDADRAETEAFAKAARARATAPPSKPQ
;
A
#
# COMPACT_ATOMS: atom_id res chain seq x y z
N MET A 1 11.75 -35.19 -81.90
CA MET A 1 11.51 -35.85 -80.59
C MET A 1 11.95 -34.91 -79.45
N ASN A 2 11.36 -33.71 -79.30
CA ASN A 2 11.73 -32.77 -78.22
C ASN A 2 10.52 -32.15 -77.47
N ASP A 3 9.29 -32.56 -77.78
CA ASP A 3 8.08 -31.94 -77.21
C ASP A 3 7.57 -32.57 -75.89
N GLU A 4 8.06 -33.75 -75.51
CA GLU A 4 7.65 -34.41 -74.26
C GLU A 4 8.41 -33.90 -73.03
N THR A 5 9.65 -33.44 -73.20
CA THR A 5 10.52 -33.03 -72.09
C THR A 5 10.08 -31.70 -71.45
N GLY A 6 9.41 -30.82 -72.20
CA GLY A 6 8.96 -29.51 -71.71
C GLY A 6 7.74 -29.56 -70.79
N LYS A 7 6.93 -30.63 -70.86
CA LYS A 7 5.70 -30.78 -70.04
C LYS A 7 6.02 -31.27 -68.62
N ILE A 8 7.05 -32.10 -68.48
CA ILE A 8 7.47 -32.67 -67.19
C ILE A 8 8.15 -31.61 -66.31
N VAL A 9 8.93 -30.70 -66.91
CA VAL A 9 9.60 -29.61 -66.18
C VAL A 9 8.61 -28.58 -65.64
N ARG A 10 7.55 -28.25 -66.39
CA ARG A 10 6.50 -27.32 -65.92
C ARG A 10 5.63 -27.91 -64.81
N LEU A 11 5.45 -29.23 -64.76
CA LEU A 11 4.73 -29.91 -63.67
C LEU A 11 5.55 -29.99 -62.38
N GLY A 12 6.88 -30.17 -62.49
CA GLY A 12 7.79 -30.20 -61.34
C GLY A 12 7.93 -28.85 -60.61
N VAL A 13 7.89 -27.73 -61.36
CA VAL A 13 7.93 -26.39 -60.76
C VAL A 13 6.63 -26.04 -60.03
N LEU A 14 5.48 -26.53 -60.51
CA LEU A 14 4.19 -26.33 -59.83
C LEU A 14 4.10 -27.14 -58.51
N PHE A 15 4.71 -28.32 -58.46
CA PHE A 15 4.70 -29.18 -57.26
C PHE A 15 5.71 -28.74 -56.19
N CYS A 16 6.84 -28.12 -56.55
CA CYS A 16 7.77 -27.54 -55.59
C CYS A 16 7.30 -26.18 -55.02
N GLY A 17 6.42 -25.45 -55.72
CA GLY A 17 5.85 -24.20 -55.21
C GLY A 17 4.82 -24.39 -54.08
N ALA A 18 4.13 -25.52 -54.06
CA ALA A 18 3.08 -25.82 -53.06
C ALA A 18 3.63 -26.33 -51.72
N ALA A 19 4.87 -26.80 -51.67
CA ALA A 19 5.49 -27.31 -50.44
C ALA A 19 5.98 -26.21 -49.48
N LEU A 20 6.10 -24.96 -49.94
CA LEU A 20 6.50 -23.82 -49.11
C LEU A 20 5.33 -23.18 -48.35
N GLY A 21 4.07 -23.56 -48.65
CA GLY A 21 2.88 -22.99 -48.02
C GLY A 21 2.39 -23.71 -46.75
N LEU A 22 2.88 -24.93 -46.49
CA LEU A 22 2.36 -25.79 -45.41
C LEU A 22 3.27 -25.87 -44.17
N ALA A 23 4.42 -25.18 -44.16
CA ALA A 23 5.25 -25.02 -42.97
C ALA A 23 4.73 -23.91 -42.01
N ALA A 24 3.52 -23.40 -42.22
CA ALA A 24 2.90 -22.36 -41.40
C ALA A 24 2.08 -22.91 -40.22
N CYS A 25 2.21 -24.19 -39.87
CA CYS A 25 1.88 -24.64 -38.51
C CYS A 25 2.99 -24.17 -37.56
N ALA A 26 3.01 -22.86 -37.33
CA ALA A 26 3.80 -22.25 -36.28
C ALA A 26 3.48 -22.99 -34.97
N SER A 27 4.52 -23.53 -34.34
CA SER A 27 4.42 -24.13 -33.03
C SER A 27 3.71 -23.13 -32.10
N PRO A 28 2.59 -23.49 -31.45
CA PRO A 28 1.81 -22.56 -30.62
C PRO A 28 2.57 -22.06 -29.38
N PHE A 29 3.78 -22.58 -29.19
CA PHE A 29 4.68 -22.28 -28.08
C PHE A 29 5.84 -21.36 -28.48
N THR A 30 5.91 -20.89 -29.73
CA THR A 30 6.87 -19.87 -30.14
C THR A 30 6.22 -18.49 -29.97
N PRO A 31 6.69 -17.66 -29.02
CA PRO A 31 6.12 -16.34 -28.82
C PRO A 31 6.37 -15.46 -30.05
N PRO A 32 5.39 -14.66 -30.50
CA PRO A 32 5.59 -13.68 -31.56
C PRO A 32 6.59 -12.60 -31.10
N PRO A 33 7.32 -11.95 -32.02
CA PRO A 33 8.22 -10.86 -31.69
C PRO A 33 7.47 -9.71 -31.00
N ALA A 34 8.08 -9.10 -29.99
CA ALA A 34 7.51 -7.97 -29.28
C ALA A 34 7.36 -6.74 -30.20
N ASP A 35 6.31 -5.94 -29.98
CA ASP A 35 6.04 -4.69 -30.72
C ASP A 35 7.24 -3.73 -30.64
N PRO A 36 7.81 -3.30 -31.78
CA PRO A 36 9.00 -2.45 -31.81
C PRO A 36 8.80 -1.05 -31.22
N SER A 37 7.56 -0.56 -31.10
CA SER A 37 7.25 0.72 -30.46
C SER A 37 7.26 0.66 -28.92
N SER A 38 7.33 -0.56 -28.36
CA SER A 38 7.28 -0.76 -26.92
C SER A 38 8.65 -0.48 -26.25
N PRO A 39 8.69 0.28 -25.14
CA PRO A 39 9.93 0.52 -24.41
C PRO A 39 10.57 -0.76 -23.83
N VAL A 40 9.82 -1.87 -23.76
CA VAL A 40 10.31 -3.16 -23.27
C VAL A 40 10.61 -4.17 -24.38
N ALA A 41 10.50 -3.78 -25.66
CA ALA A 41 10.64 -4.69 -26.80
C ALA A 41 12.00 -5.42 -26.81
N ALA A 42 13.08 -4.70 -26.53
CA ALA A 42 14.43 -5.27 -26.49
C ALA A 42 14.55 -6.32 -25.37
N ALA A 43 14.03 -6.02 -24.17
CA ALA A 43 14.07 -6.93 -23.03
C ALA A 43 13.18 -8.16 -23.24
N ALA A 44 11.97 -7.99 -23.78
CA ALA A 44 11.05 -9.08 -24.08
C ALA A 44 11.63 -10.03 -25.14
N ASN A 45 12.21 -9.49 -26.21
CA ASN A 45 12.84 -10.30 -27.26
C ASN A 45 14.11 -11.01 -26.76
N ALA A 46 14.89 -10.40 -25.86
CA ALA A 46 16.04 -11.04 -25.23
C ALA A 46 15.62 -12.21 -24.32
N ALA A 47 14.58 -12.02 -23.50
CA ALA A 47 14.01 -13.08 -22.66
C ALA A 47 13.43 -14.23 -23.48
N ALA A 48 12.73 -13.92 -24.58
CA ALA A 48 12.19 -14.93 -25.49
C ALA A 48 13.30 -15.79 -26.12
N LYS A 49 14.42 -15.19 -26.53
CA LYS A 49 15.59 -15.92 -27.07
C LYS A 49 16.27 -16.81 -26.03
N GLY A 50 16.36 -16.35 -24.77
CA GLY A 50 16.94 -17.13 -23.67
C GLY A 50 16.02 -18.24 -23.13
N SER A 51 14.71 -18.17 -23.41
CA SER A 51 13.72 -19.09 -22.85
C SER A 51 13.80 -20.53 -23.38
N GLY A 52 14.40 -20.73 -24.57
CA GLY A 52 14.58 -22.08 -25.15
C GLY A 52 15.51 -23.00 -24.33
N HIS A 53 16.40 -22.41 -23.53
CA HIS A 53 17.30 -23.13 -22.62
C HIS A 53 16.93 -22.95 -21.14
N ALA A 54 15.86 -22.19 -20.84
CA ALA A 54 15.40 -22.03 -19.48
C ALA A 54 14.88 -23.38 -18.96
N LYS A 55 15.32 -23.76 -17.76
CA LYS A 55 14.78 -24.94 -17.07
C LYS A 55 13.28 -24.73 -16.90
N LYS A 56 12.48 -25.54 -17.60
CA LYS A 56 11.02 -25.49 -17.46
C LYS A 56 10.67 -25.88 -16.02
N PRO A 57 9.88 -25.06 -15.30
CA PRO A 57 9.44 -25.45 -13.97
C PRO A 57 8.63 -26.73 -14.09
N SER A 58 8.98 -27.72 -13.27
CA SER A 58 8.29 -29.00 -13.21
C SER A 58 7.60 -29.17 -11.86
N PHE A 59 6.58 -30.02 -11.80
CA PHE A 59 5.95 -30.36 -10.52
C PHE A 59 6.94 -31.03 -9.54
N SER A 60 8.01 -31.65 -10.05
CA SER A 60 9.12 -32.16 -9.23
C SER A 60 10.02 -31.08 -8.63
N ASP A 61 9.99 -29.85 -9.15
CA ASP A 61 10.73 -28.72 -8.57
C ASP A 61 9.98 -28.08 -7.39
N ILE A 62 8.75 -28.54 -7.08
CA ILE A 62 8.01 -28.08 -5.90
C ILE A 62 8.73 -28.61 -4.65
N PRO A 63 9.17 -27.72 -3.74
CA PRO A 63 9.82 -28.16 -2.51
C PRO A 63 8.86 -29.01 -1.67
N ALA A 64 9.42 -29.98 -0.95
CA ALA A 64 8.65 -30.78 0.00
C ALA A 64 7.98 -29.88 1.05
N ILE A 65 6.82 -30.32 1.55
CA ILE A 65 6.10 -29.61 2.61
C ILE A 65 7.06 -29.46 3.82
N PRO A 66 7.25 -28.24 4.33
CA PRO A 66 8.09 -28.03 5.50
C PRO A 66 7.61 -28.87 6.68
N THR A 67 8.51 -29.68 7.24
CA THR A 67 8.22 -30.49 8.44
C THR A 67 8.43 -29.71 9.73
N ASP A 68 9.13 -28.58 9.68
CA ASP A 68 9.35 -27.66 10.80
C ASP A 68 8.21 -26.63 10.90
N VAL A 69 6.99 -27.14 10.96
CA VAL A 69 5.80 -26.31 11.26
C VAL A 69 5.27 -26.70 12.63
N ARG A 70 4.81 -25.71 13.39
CA ARG A 70 4.23 -25.98 14.72
C ARG A 70 3.04 -26.93 14.57
N THR A 71 3.02 -27.95 15.41
CA THR A 71 1.86 -28.81 15.59
C THR A 71 0.70 -28.02 16.21
N PRO A 72 -0.55 -28.48 16.06
CA PRO A 72 -1.71 -27.84 16.70
C PRO A 72 -1.56 -27.68 18.22
N VAL A 73 -0.92 -28.64 18.89
CA VAL A 73 -0.64 -28.57 20.34
C VAL A 73 0.37 -27.46 20.67
N GLN A 74 1.43 -27.32 19.86
CA GLN A 74 2.40 -26.24 20.03
C GLN A 74 1.78 -24.86 19.76
N PHE A 75 0.89 -24.74 18.77
CA PHE A 75 0.12 -23.52 18.56
C PHE A 75 -0.76 -23.18 19.75
N LYS A 76 -1.51 -24.15 20.29
CA LYS A 76 -2.34 -23.94 21.49
C LYS A 76 -1.51 -23.44 22.66
N LYS A 77 -0.32 -24.04 22.88
CA LYS A 77 0.61 -23.61 23.93
C LYS A 77 1.10 -22.18 23.71
N ALA A 78 1.52 -21.84 22.49
CA ALA A 78 2.00 -20.50 22.14
C ALA A 78 0.91 -19.43 22.34
N VAL A 79 -0.31 -19.70 21.87
CA VAL A 79 -1.47 -18.80 22.06
C VAL A 79 -1.82 -18.66 23.54
N GLY A 80 -1.75 -19.75 24.33
CA GLY A 80 -1.97 -19.71 25.76
C GLY A 80 -0.96 -18.81 26.48
N ALA A 81 0.32 -18.92 26.14
CA ALA A 81 1.38 -18.07 26.67
C ALA A 81 1.16 -16.60 26.31
N GLU A 82 0.81 -16.31 25.06
CA GLU A 82 0.53 -14.95 24.59
C GLU A 82 -0.65 -14.31 25.34
N LYS A 83 -1.74 -15.08 25.55
CA LYS A 83 -2.88 -14.60 26.33
C LYS A 83 -2.50 -14.26 27.76
N ALA A 84 -1.71 -15.10 28.41
CA ALA A 84 -1.23 -14.85 29.76
C ALA A 84 -0.35 -13.59 29.82
N ALA A 85 0.53 -13.39 28.84
CA ALA A 85 1.36 -12.19 28.71
C ALA A 85 0.50 -10.93 28.48
N ALA A 86 -0.52 -11.01 27.62
CA ALA A 86 -1.45 -9.91 27.39
C ALA A 86 -2.24 -9.52 28.65
N ASP A 87 -2.68 -10.51 29.43
CA ASP A 87 -3.39 -10.24 30.68
C ASP A 87 -2.47 -9.68 31.76
N GLN A 88 -1.19 -10.06 31.76
CA GLN A 88 -0.18 -9.43 32.60
C GLN A 88 0.05 -7.96 32.20
N LEU A 89 0.24 -7.70 30.90
CA LEU A 89 0.44 -6.35 30.39
C LEU A 89 -0.74 -5.43 30.76
N LYS A 90 -1.98 -5.89 30.63
CA LYS A 90 -3.16 -5.12 31.04
C LYS A 90 -3.14 -4.73 32.51
N ARG A 91 -2.64 -5.61 33.39
CA ARG A 91 -2.49 -5.30 34.83
C ARG A 91 -1.40 -4.26 35.06
N ASP A 92 -0.26 -4.41 34.37
CA ASP A 92 0.91 -3.56 34.53
C ASP A 92 0.73 -2.17 33.88
N THR A 93 -0.19 -2.04 32.93
CA THR A 93 -0.57 -0.77 32.31
C THR A 93 -1.92 -0.26 32.82
N ALA A 94 -2.44 -0.78 33.93
CA ALA A 94 -3.67 -0.28 34.50
C ALA A 94 -3.49 1.21 34.84
N PRO A 95 -4.47 2.10 34.59
CA PRO A 95 -4.30 3.55 34.81
C PRO A 95 -3.87 3.93 36.23
N SER A 96 -4.15 3.08 37.23
CA SER A 96 -3.74 3.25 38.63
C SER A 96 -2.26 2.94 38.89
N THR A 97 -1.55 2.31 37.95
CA THR A 97 -0.13 1.91 38.14
C THR A 97 0.85 3.01 37.72
N TRP A 98 0.39 4.05 37.04
CA TRP A 98 1.22 5.16 36.55
C TRP A 98 0.60 6.46 37.03
N THR A 99 1.27 7.14 37.96
CA THR A 99 0.89 8.50 38.38
C THR A 99 1.91 9.48 37.82
N LEU A 100 1.44 10.48 37.09
CA LEU A 100 2.26 11.63 36.71
C LEU A 100 2.33 12.59 37.90
N SER A 101 3.38 12.44 38.71
CA SER A 101 3.72 13.39 39.76
C SER A 101 4.50 14.58 39.17
N GLU A 102 4.44 15.74 39.83
CA GLU A 102 5.27 16.91 39.51
C GLU A 102 5.02 17.52 38.11
N THR A 103 3.85 17.27 37.50
CA THR A 103 3.49 17.82 36.18
C THR A 103 3.55 19.34 36.15
N ASP A 104 3.11 20.01 37.22
CA ASP A 104 3.14 21.47 37.34
C ASP A 104 4.57 22.01 37.49
N ALA A 105 5.41 21.33 38.29
CA ALA A 105 6.82 21.70 38.44
C ALA A 105 7.60 21.51 37.13
N TYR A 106 7.33 20.42 36.41
CA TYR A 106 7.88 20.19 35.07
C TYR A 106 7.42 21.26 34.09
N ALA A 107 6.13 21.59 34.05
CA ALA A 107 5.59 22.61 33.16
C ALA A 107 6.13 24.01 33.49
N ALA A 108 6.27 24.36 34.78
CA ALA A 108 6.90 25.61 35.22
C ALA A 108 8.37 25.69 34.77
N LYS A 109 9.13 24.61 34.92
CA LYS A 109 10.52 24.52 34.45
C LYS A 109 10.61 24.60 32.92
N ALA A 110 9.72 23.93 32.20
CA ALA A 110 9.70 23.98 30.74
C ALA A 110 9.43 25.40 30.23
N ARG A 111 8.46 26.11 30.84
CA ARG A 111 8.15 27.51 30.52
C ARG A 111 9.33 28.45 30.82
N SER A 112 10.03 28.25 31.94
CA SER A 112 11.18 29.09 32.30
C SER A 112 12.37 28.88 31.35
N VAL A 113 12.66 27.63 30.95
CA VAL A 113 13.70 27.30 29.97
C VAL A 113 13.37 27.87 28.59
N ALA A 114 12.13 27.71 28.15
CA ALA A 114 11.68 28.18 26.85
C ALA A 114 11.48 29.71 26.79
N LYS A 115 11.67 30.43 27.91
CA LYS A 115 11.43 31.89 28.04
C LYS A 115 10.09 32.30 27.43
N VAL A 116 9.08 31.45 27.57
CA VAL A 116 7.76 31.70 27.00
C VAL A 116 7.21 32.94 27.68
N PRO A 117 6.79 33.98 26.92
CA PRO A 117 6.15 35.15 27.52
C PRO A 117 4.93 34.70 28.33
N ALA A 118 4.57 35.49 29.35
CA ALA A 118 3.36 35.23 30.12
C ALA A 118 2.20 35.04 29.14
N SER A 119 1.47 33.94 29.32
CA SER A 119 0.36 33.60 28.45
C SER A 119 -0.66 34.73 28.46
N ASP A 120 -1.05 35.25 27.30
CA ASP A 120 -2.17 36.20 27.12
C ASP A 120 -3.54 35.53 27.37
N ILE A 121 -3.61 34.56 28.30
CA ILE A 121 -4.89 33.96 28.68
C ILE A 121 -5.67 35.04 29.42
N PRO A 122 -6.90 35.36 28.97
CA PRO A 122 -7.75 36.33 29.65
C PRO A 122 -7.92 35.95 31.12
N THR A 123 -7.55 36.87 31.99
CA THR A 123 -7.71 36.74 33.43
C THR A 123 -9.18 36.87 33.82
N ASP A 124 -9.51 36.53 35.07
CA ASP A 124 -10.86 36.77 35.60
C ASP A 124 -11.22 38.27 35.59
N ALA A 125 -10.24 39.16 35.68
CA ALA A 125 -10.44 40.61 35.55
C ALA A 125 -10.83 41.01 34.11
N ASP A 126 -10.17 40.43 33.10
CA ASP A 126 -10.49 40.68 31.68
C ASP A 126 -11.90 40.18 31.33
N ARG A 127 -12.33 39.08 31.97
CA ARG A 127 -13.70 38.56 31.84
C ARG A 127 -14.72 39.51 32.46
N ALA A 128 -14.43 40.03 33.65
CA ALA A 128 -15.30 41.00 34.33
C ALA A 128 -15.44 42.31 33.54
N GLU A 129 -14.37 42.81 32.93
CA GLU A 129 -14.41 43.97 32.03
C GLU A 129 -15.26 43.70 30.79
N THR A 130 -15.11 42.52 30.19
CA THR A 130 -15.91 42.12 29.02
C THR A 130 -17.40 42.05 29.35
N GLU A 131 -17.76 41.52 30.51
CA GLU A 131 -19.16 41.46 30.99
C GLU A 131 -19.72 42.85 31.29
N ALA A 132 -18.92 43.74 31.90
CA ALA A 132 -19.32 45.11 32.17
C ALA A 132 -19.57 45.89 30.86
N PHE A 133 -18.70 45.73 29.87
CA PHE A 133 -18.86 46.32 28.54
C PHE A 133 -20.14 45.79 27.86
N ALA A 134 -20.37 44.48 27.90
CA ALA A 134 -21.57 43.87 27.33
C ALA A 134 -22.86 44.34 28.03
N LYS A 135 -22.83 44.54 29.35
CA LYS A 135 -23.95 45.10 30.12
C LYS A 135 -24.24 46.55 29.72
N ALA A 136 -23.19 47.38 29.58
CA ALA A 136 -23.33 48.77 29.13
C ALA A 136 -23.89 48.87 27.70
N ALA A 137 -23.46 47.99 26.80
CA ALA A 137 -23.98 47.92 25.44
C ALA A 137 -25.48 47.57 25.41
N ARG A 138 -25.91 46.58 26.21
CA ARG A 138 -27.34 46.21 26.32
C ARG A 138 -28.19 47.33 26.91
N ALA A 139 -27.69 48.04 27.92
CA ALA A 139 -28.39 49.17 28.51
C ALA A 139 -28.62 50.30 27.50
N ARG A 140 -27.65 50.59 26.62
CA ARG A 140 -27.78 51.59 25.55
C ARG A 140 -28.74 51.16 24.44
N ALA A 141 -28.81 49.86 24.17
CA ALA A 141 -29.69 49.29 23.15
C ALA A 141 -31.15 49.10 23.61
N THR A 142 -31.46 49.37 24.88
CA THR A 142 -32.83 49.26 25.40
C THR A 142 -33.63 50.50 25.00
N ALA A 143 -34.69 50.29 24.20
CA ALA A 143 -35.56 51.37 23.76
C ALA A 143 -36.27 52.06 24.94
N PRO A 144 -36.50 53.38 24.89
CA PRO A 144 -37.22 54.08 25.95
C PRO A 144 -38.64 53.52 26.08
N PRO A 145 -39.19 53.43 27.31
CA PRO A 145 -40.52 52.90 27.51
C PRO A 145 -41.56 53.74 26.75
N SER A 146 -42.38 53.08 25.92
CA SER A 146 -43.52 53.71 25.26
C SER A 146 -44.50 54.20 26.33
N LYS A 147 -44.80 55.50 26.31
CA LYS A 147 -45.80 56.09 27.22
C LYS A 147 -47.14 55.38 27.01
N PRO A 148 -47.86 54.97 28.07
CA PRO A 148 -49.25 54.58 27.92
C PRO A 148 -50.07 55.82 27.50
N GLN A 149 -50.94 55.64 26.50
CA GLN A 149 -52.01 56.60 26.18
C GLN A 149 -53.06 56.62 27.29
#